data_AF-A0A920RUD0-F1
#
_entry.id   AF-A0A920RUD0-F1
#
_cell.length_a   1.000
_cell.length_b   1.000
_cell.length_c   1.000
_cell.angle_alpha   90.00
_cell.angle_beta   90.00
_cell.angle_gamma   90.00
#
_symmetry.space_group_name_H-M   'P 1'
#
loop_
_entity.id
_entity.type
_entity.pdbx_description
1 polymer ?
#
loop_
_entity_poly.entity_id
_entity_poly.type
_entity_poly.pdbx_seq_one_letter_code
_entity_poly.pdbx_strand_id
1 'polypeptide(L)'
;MAGRGTDIVLGGNWEAELGKQEGGNNISKEKIYSDWQERNKKVIDCGGLHVIGTERNESRRIDNQLRGRSGRQGDPGSSKFYLSLEDSFKENLCF
;
A
#
# COMPACT_ATOMS: atom_id res chain seq x y z
N MET A 1 6.45 -11.44 -4.32
CA MET A 1 6.48 -9.99 -4.64
C MET A 1 7.85 -9.66 -5.22
N ALA A 2 7.95 -9.17 -6.46
CA ALA A 2 9.25 -8.90 -7.11
C ALA A 2 9.72 -7.45 -6.88
N GLY A 3 10.87 -7.28 -6.21
CA GLY A 3 11.63 -6.02 -6.18
C GLY A 3 11.05 -4.84 -5.37
N ARG A 4 11.79 -3.71 -5.38
CA ARG A 4 11.63 -2.48 -4.55
C ARG A 4 10.22 -1.88 -4.52
N GLY A 5 9.34 -2.26 -5.45
CA GLY A 5 7.94 -1.87 -5.48
C GLY A 5 7.69 -0.42 -5.86
N THR A 6 6.55 -0.17 -6.49
CA THR A 6 6.03 1.19 -6.66
C THR A 6 5.43 1.68 -5.33
N ASP A 7 5.61 2.97 -5.06
CA ASP A 7 5.06 3.65 -3.89
C ASP A 7 3.54 3.70 -3.96
N ILE A 8 2.88 3.36 -2.85
CA ILE A 8 1.43 3.39 -2.72
C ILE A 8 1.08 4.70 -2.03
N VAL A 9 0.53 5.65 -2.81
CA VAL A 9 0.06 6.93 -2.29
C VAL A 9 -1.35 6.75 -1.75
N LEU A 10 -1.57 7.09 -0.48
CA LEU A 10 -2.89 7.04 0.15
C LEU A 10 -3.84 8.03 -0.55
N GLY A 11 -5.08 7.62 -0.77
CA GLY A 11 -6.06 8.38 -1.57
C GLY A 11 -5.89 8.28 -3.09
N GLY A 12 -4.83 7.63 -3.59
CA GLY A 12 -4.55 7.44 -5.03
C GLY A 12 -3.48 8.38 -5.57
N ASN A 13 -3.01 8.13 -6.79
CA ASN A 13 -2.01 8.97 -7.46
C ASN A 13 -2.69 10.05 -8.31
N TRP A 14 -2.87 11.24 -7.73
CA TRP A 14 -3.48 12.39 -8.41
C TRP A 14 -2.64 12.91 -9.59
N GLU A 15 -1.32 12.74 -9.57
CA GLU A 15 -0.43 13.10 -10.70
C GLU A 15 -0.69 12.18 -11.90
N ALA A 16 -0.91 10.89 -11.65
CA ALA A 16 -1.30 9.95 -12.70
C ALA A 16 -2.72 10.20 -13.22
N GLU A 17 -3.63 10.76 -12.40
CA GLU A 17 -4.96 11.21 -12.85
C GLU A 17 -4.85 12.42 -13.78
N LEU A 18 -3.92 13.35 -13.52
CA LEU A 18 -3.62 14.48 -14.41
C LEU A 18 -3.06 14.03 -15.77
N GLY A 19 -2.10 13.10 -15.77
CA GLY A 19 -1.46 12.62 -17.02
C GLY A 19 -2.40 11.87 -17.96
N LYS A 20 -3.56 11.38 -17.48
CA LYS A 20 -4.57 10.69 -18.31
C LYS A 20 -5.54 11.65 -19.00
N GLN A 21 -5.51 12.95 -18.71
CA GLN A 21 -6.47 13.94 -19.20
C GLN A 21 -6.05 14.70 -20.47
N GLU A 22 -4.98 14.29 -21.18
CA GLU A 22 -4.52 14.96 -22.41
C GLU A 22 -5.52 14.98 -23.60
N GLY A 23 -6.79 14.57 -23.42
CA GLY A 23 -7.79 14.47 -24.50
C GLY A 23 -9.19 15.04 -24.24
N GLY A 24 -9.50 15.64 -23.08
CA GLY A 24 -10.85 16.20 -22.91
C GLY A 24 -11.19 16.63 -21.49
N ASN A 25 -11.56 17.90 -21.37
CA ASN A 25 -11.92 18.67 -20.17
C ASN A 25 -10.73 19.18 -19.35
N ASN A 26 -10.52 20.50 -19.42
CA ASN A 26 -9.70 21.28 -18.49
C ASN A 26 -10.34 21.24 -17.09
N ILE A 27 -10.25 20.11 -16.39
CA ILE A 27 -10.50 20.09 -14.95
C ILE A 27 -9.28 20.76 -14.31
N SER A 28 -9.54 21.82 -13.54
CA SER A 28 -8.49 22.60 -12.91
C SER A 28 -7.73 21.71 -11.92
N LYS A 29 -6.39 21.76 -11.96
CA LYS A 29 -5.48 20.96 -11.12
C LYS A 29 -5.86 21.04 -9.64
N GLU A 30 -6.37 22.19 -9.23
CA GLU A 30 -6.82 22.50 -7.88
C GLU A 30 -8.00 21.62 -7.45
N LYS A 31 -8.93 21.31 -8.36
CA LYS A 31 -10.07 20.42 -8.05
C LYS A 31 -9.60 18.99 -7.82
N ILE A 32 -8.75 18.47 -8.71
CA ILE A 32 -8.20 17.11 -8.57
C ILE A 32 -7.41 16.98 -7.27
N TYR A 33 -6.61 18.00 -6.93
CA TYR A 33 -5.88 18.02 -5.68
C TYR A 33 -6.80 18.08 -4.46
N SER A 34 -7.85 18.91 -4.49
CA SER A 34 -8.85 18.98 -3.42
C SER A 34 -9.58 17.64 -3.22
N ASP A 35 -10.01 17.01 -4.31
CA ASP A 35 -10.68 15.71 -4.28
C ASP A 35 -9.74 14.61 -3.76
N TRP A 36 -8.46 14.68 -4.14
CA TRP A 36 -7.43 13.80 -3.60
C TRP A 36 -7.20 14.04 -2.11
N GLN A 37 -7.15 15.30 -1.64
CA GLN A 37 -6.98 15.61 -0.22
C GLN A 37 -8.13 15.02 0.61
N GLU A 38 -9.37 15.12 0.14
CA GLU A 38 -10.52 14.55 0.84
C GLU A 38 -10.44 13.02 0.90
N ARG A 39 -10.09 12.36 -0.22
CA ARG A 39 -9.86 10.90 -0.25
C ARG A 39 -8.72 10.49 0.66
N ASN A 40 -7.59 11.20 0.61
CA ASN A 40 -6.41 10.91 1.40
C ASN A 40 -6.73 11.00 2.90
N LYS A 41 -7.42 12.07 3.32
CA LYS A 41 -7.87 12.23 4.70
C LYS A 41 -8.77 11.08 5.15
N LYS A 42 -9.76 10.69 4.34
CA LYS A 42 -10.61 9.53 4.64
C LYS A 42 -9.81 8.24 4.83
N VAL A 43 -8.80 8.00 3.99
CA VAL A 43 -7.95 6.81 4.09
C VAL A 43 -7.09 6.85 5.37
N ILE A 44 -6.49 7.99 5.69
CA ILE A 44 -5.71 8.19 6.92
C ILE A 44 -6.59 7.98 8.15
N ASP A 45 -7.80 8.57 8.18
CA ASP A 45 -8.76 8.44 9.28
C ASP A 45 -9.23 6.98 9.46
N CYS A 46 -9.27 6.19 8.38
CA CYS A 46 -9.54 4.76 8.41
C CYS A 46 -8.34 3.90 8.87
N GLY A 47 -7.20 4.50 9.23
CA GLY A 47 -6.00 3.78 9.68
C GLY A 47 -5.00 3.45 8.56
N GLY A 48 -5.19 4.02 7.36
CA GLY A 48 -4.27 3.94 6.24
C GLY A 48 -4.17 2.56 5.58
N LEU A 49 -3.00 2.24 5.01
CA LEU A 49 -2.83 1.00 4.25
C LEU A 49 -2.70 -0.21 5.20
N HIS A 50 -3.62 -1.17 5.05
CA HIS A 50 -3.52 -2.47 5.69
C HIS A 50 -2.93 -3.51 4.72
N VAL A 51 -1.80 -4.10 5.10
CA VAL A 51 -1.12 -5.14 4.33
C VAL A 51 -1.45 -6.50 4.94
N ILE A 52 -2.05 -7.39 4.12
CA ILE A 52 -2.35 -8.77 4.51
C ILE A 52 -1.38 -9.70 3.79
N GLY A 53 -0.59 -10.44 4.56
CA GLY A 53 0.15 -11.59 4.06
C GLY A 53 -0.65 -12.87 4.32
N THR A 54 -0.92 -13.64 3.27
CA THR A 54 -1.67 -14.91 3.39
C THR A 54 -0.78 -16.11 3.70
N GLU A 55 0.53 -15.96 3.48
CA GLU A 55 1.55 -16.99 3.66
C GLU A 55 2.86 -16.32 4.11
N ARG A 56 3.81 -17.11 4.61
CA ARG A 56 5.18 -16.65 4.86
C ARG A 56 6.16 -17.21 3.84
N ASN A 57 7.06 -16.34 3.41
CA ASN A 57 8.14 -16.72 2.51
C ASN A 57 9.31 -17.30 3.31
N GLU A 58 10.00 -18.31 2.74
CA GLU A 58 11.29 -18.86 3.23
C GLU A 58 12.27 -17.77 3.68
N SER A 59 12.29 -16.67 2.94
CA SER A 59 13.04 -15.48 3.32
C SER A 59 12.18 -14.45 4.05
N ARG A 60 12.50 -14.21 5.33
CA ARG A 60 11.97 -13.08 6.13
C ARG A 60 12.15 -11.72 5.44
N ARG A 61 13.16 -11.58 4.58
CA ARG A 61 13.42 -10.33 3.83
C ARG A 61 12.24 -9.97 2.92
N ILE A 62 11.60 -10.97 2.30
CA ILE A 62 10.46 -10.76 1.39
C ILE A 62 9.23 -10.34 2.20
N ASP A 63 9.00 -10.96 3.36
CA ASP A 63 7.90 -10.58 4.26
C ASP A 63 8.08 -9.15 4.79
N ASN A 64 9.32 -8.77 5.12
CA ASN A 64 9.63 -7.40 5.54
C ASN A 64 9.48 -6.38 4.40
N GLN A 65 9.76 -6.77 3.15
CA GLN A 65 9.45 -5.91 1.99
C GLN A 65 7.95 -5.67 1.83
N LEU A 66 7.14 -6.72 2.02
CA LEU A 66 5.69 -6.60 1.98
C LEU A 66 5.18 -5.71 3.12
N ARG A 67 5.67 -5.92 4.35
CA ARG A 67 5.36 -5.10 5.53
C ARG A 67 5.74 -3.63 5.35
N GLY A 68 6.90 -3.36 4.77
CA GLY A 68 7.41 -2.01 4.53
C GLY A 68 6.64 -1.19 3.46
N ARG A 69 5.56 -1.74 2.92
CA ARG A 69 4.64 -1.00 2.04
C ARG A 69 3.62 -0.16 2.79
N SER A 70 3.22 -0.56 3.99
CA SER A 70 2.36 0.25 4.86
C SER A 70 3.18 1.22 5.71
N GLY A 71 2.56 2.33 6.12
CA GLY A 71 3.13 3.26 7.10
C GLY A 71 4.36 4.03 6.62
N ARG A 72 4.39 4.38 5.34
CA ARG A 72 5.49 5.18 4.77
C ARG A 72 5.33 6.64 5.18
N GLN A 73 6.46 7.35 5.32
CA GLN A 73 6.49 8.77 5.68
C GLN A 73 5.76 9.14 7.00
N GLY A 74 5.52 8.16 7.88
CA GLY A 74 4.76 8.37 9.12
C GLY A 74 3.25 8.25 8.98
N ASP A 75 2.75 7.86 7.79
CA ASP A 75 1.34 7.55 7.59
C ASP A 75 0.88 6.43 8.55
N PRO A 76 -0.39 6.44 8.98
CA PRO A 76 -0.95 5.28 9.65
C PRO A 76 -0.95 4.10 8.68
N GLY A 77 -0.67 2.92 9.21
CA GLY A 77 -0.64 1.70 8.42
C GLY A 77 -0.47 0.51 9.33
N SER A 78 -0.92 -0.65 8.87
CA SER A 78 -0.81 -1.87 9.64
C SER A 78 -0.51 -3.05 8.72
N SER A 79 0.12 -4.06 9.27
CA SER A 79 0.44 -5.28 8.53
C SER A 79 0.08 -6.49 9.39
N LYS A 80 -0.60 -7.47 8.81
CA LYS A 80 -0.91 -8.73 9.47
C LYS A 80 -0.66 -9.90 8.55
N PHE A 81 -0.02 -10.92 9.09
CA PHE A 81 0.25 -12.16 8.38
C PHE A 81 -0.61 -13.25 8.99
N TYR A 82 -1.30 -14.00 8.15
CA TYR A 82 -2.04 -15.19 8.51
C TYR A 82 -1.26 -16.39 7.99
N LEU A 83 -1.27 -17.47 8.77
CA LEU A 83 -0.64 -18.73 8.41
C LEU A 83 -1.61 -19.87 8.72
N SER A 84 -1.65 -20.85 7.83
CA SER A 84 -2.33 -22.13 8.06
C SER A 84 -1.35 -23.17 8.59
N LEU A 85 -1.88 -24.17 9.32
CA LEU A 85 -1.10 -25.35 9.72
C LEU A 85 -0.74 -26.26 8.53
N GLU A 86 -1.38 -26.05 7.38
CA GLU A 86 -1.13 -26.79 6.14
C GLU A 86 -0.12 -26.09 5.22
N ASP A 87 0.29 -24.86 5.56
CA ASP A 87 1.25 -24.11 4.74
C ASP A 87 2.63 -24.77 4.76
N SER A 88 3.29 -24.79 3.60
CA SER A 88 4.59 -25.43 3.34
C SER A 88 5.74 -24.91 4.22
N PHE A 89 5.54 -23.82 4.96
CA PHE A 89 6.55 -23.16 5.80
C PHE A 89 6.71 -23.87 7.17
N LYS A 90 7.02 -25.17 7.19
CA LYS A 90 7.14 -25.94 8.45
C LYS A 90 8.54 -26.02 9.06
N GLU A 91 9.60 -25.55 8.40
CA GLU A 91 10.95 -25.97 8.82
C GLU A 91 11.77 -25.02 9.69
N ASN A 92 11.37 -23.77 9.97
CA ASN A 92 12.21 -22.89 10.83
C ASN A 92 11.42 -21.87 11.67
N LEU A 93 10.64 -22.36 12.64
CA LEU A 93 10.10 -21.56 13.75
C LEU A 93 11.18 -21.26 14.79
N CYS A 94 12.11 -20.36 14.46
CA CYS A 94 12.87 -19.65 15.49
C CYS A 94 12.03 -18.46 15.97
N PHE A 95 11.46 -18.61 17.17
CA PHE A 95 10.75 -17.57 17.92
C PHE A 95 11.63 -16.32 18.12
#